data_AF-A0AA88PXX2-F1
#
_entry.id   AF-A0AA88PXX2-F1
#
_cell.length_a   1.000
_cell.length_b   1.000
_cell.length_c   1.000
_cell.angle_alpha   90.00
_cell.angle_beta   90.00
_cell.angle_gamma   90.00
#
_symmetry.space_group_name_H-M   'P 1'
#
loop_
_entity.id
_entity.type
_entity.pdbx_description
1 polymer ?
#
loop_
_entity_poly.entity_id
_entity_poly.type
_entity_poly.pdbx_seq_one_letter_code
_entity_poly.pdbx_strand_id
1 'polypeptide(L)'
;MFIYIKHGDNNQFLVNTNCPTVLLIKYIKTKLGLAESELIDLCDERGVLKFLFLPQNSQESARELLKAKESFIACIIKRSSDGAYTSVTSLLSYVDSALLETLQTQIDNLEKTRLKQLHIVEARMATSEEINAQALSTKTQTKKRKKVTHANAPDEEVQRHTGDRKSRN
;
A
#
# COMPACT_ATOMS: atom_id res chain seq x y z
N MET A 1 5.51 20.55 20.47
CA MET A 1 6.65 21.20 19.77
C MET A 1 6.03 22.11 18.73
N PHE A 2 6.62 23.28 18.49
CA PHE A 2 6.09 24.21 17.49
C PHE A 2 7.05 24.38 16.31
N ILE A 3 6.48 24.55 15.12
CA ILE A 3 7.17 24.82 13.86
C ILE A 3 6.43 25.95 13.13
N TYR A 4 7.11 26.61 12.20
CA TYR A 4 6.50 27.58 11.29
C TYR A 4 6.16 26.94 9.96
N ILE A 5 5.01 27.28 9.40
CA ILE A 5 4.62 26.94 8.03
C ILE A 5 4.56 28.22 7.22
N LYS A 6 5.44 28.33 6.23
CA LYS A 6 5.57 29.43 5.29
C LYS A 6 4.68 29.21 4.06
N HIS A 7 4.04 30.27 3.59
CA HIS A 7 3.19 30.29 2.39
C HIS A 7 3.02 31.72 1.84
N GLY A 8 2.51 31.84 0.62
CA GLY A 8 2.27 33.10 -0.06
C GLY A 8 3.48 34.02 -0.08
N ASP A 9 3.22 35.32 0.07
CA ASP A 9 4.25 36.35 0.13
C ASP A 9 4.67 36.57 1.59
N ASN A 10 5.70 35.84 2.03
CA ASN A 10 6.28 35.93 3.37
C ASN A 10 5.30 35.70 4.54
N ASN A 11 4.14 35.11 4.29
CA ASN A 11 3.22 34.73 5.36
C ASN A 11 3.69 33.46 6.04
N GLN A 12 3.46 33.38 7.34
CA GLN A 12 3.70 32.18 8.10
C GLN A 12 2.77 32.07 9.29
N PHE A 13 2.50 30.84 9.71
CA PHE A 13 1.77 30.58 10.95
C PHE A 13 2.43 29.45 11.74
N LEU A 14 2.23 29.50 13.05
CA LEU A 14 2.77 28.52 13.99
C LEU A 14 1.80 27.34 14.14
N VAL A 15 2.34 26.13 14.21
CA VAL A 15 1.55 24.91 14.45
C VAL A 15 2.17 24.04 15.53
N ASN A 16 1.34 23.37 16.33
CA ASN A 16 1.78 22.39 17.30
C ASN A 16 1.83 21.00 16.67
N THR A 17 3.00 20.39 16.63
CA THR A 17 3.23 19.05 16.06
C THR A 17 3.00 17.92 17.06
N ASN A 18 2.58 18.21 18.30
CA ASN A 18 2.17 17.19 19.28
C ASN A 18 0.76 16.67 18.97
N CYS A 19 0.54 16.20 17.75
CA CYS A 19 -0.70 15.62 17.28
C CYS A 19 -0.42 14.60 16.15
N PRO A 20 -1.38 13.71 15.83
CA PRO A 20 -1.30 12.87 14.64
C PRO A 20 -1.17 13.70 13.35
N THR A 21 -0.38 13.22 12.40
CA THR A 21 -0.14 13.87 11.10
C THR A 21 -1.43 14.22 10.37
N VAL A 22 -2.45 13.36 10.42
CA VAL A 22 -3.76 13.61 9.80
C VAL A 22 -4.45 14.86 10.37
N LEU A 23 -4.34 15.12 11.68
CA LEU A 23 -4.92 16.31 12.31
C LEU A 23 -4.12 17.56 11.95
N LEU A 24 -2.79 17.44 11.89
CA LEU A 24 -1.92 18.53 11.44
C LEU A 24 -2.26 18.93 10.01
N ILE A 25 -2.36 17.96 9.09
CA ILE A 25 -2.74 18.19 7.68
C ILE A 25 -4.10 18.89 7.58
N LYS A 26 -5.11 18.39 8.32
CA LYS A 26 -6.45 19.00 8.31
C LYS A 26 -6.41 20.46 8.77
N TYR A 27 -5.67 20.74 9.83
CA TYR A 27 -5.50 22.10 10.34
C TYR A 27 -4.81 23.01 9.31
N ILE A 28 -3.74 22.53 8.66
CA ILE A 28 -3.03 23.27 7.62
C ILE A 28 -3.95 23.60 6.44
N LYS A 29 -4.72 22.62 5.94
CA LYS A 29 -5.71 22.85 4.87
C LYS A 29 -6.71 23.94 5.25
N THR A 30 -7.24 23.86 6.47
CA THR A 30 -8.19 24.86 7.00
C THR A 30 -7.55 26.26 7.05
N LYS A 31 -6.30 26.36 7.52
CA LYS A 31 -5.58 27.63 7.60
C LYS A 31 -5.24 28.24 6.24
N LEU A 32 -5.00 27.40 5.25
CA LEU A 32 -4.65 27.80 3.89
C LEU A 32 -5.87 27.93 2.96
N GLY A 33 -7.09 27.65 3.45
CA GLY A 33 -8.31 27.69 2.63
C GLY A 33 -8.34 26.63 1.52
N LEU A 34 -7.66 25.50 1.71
CA LEU A 34 -7.56 24.43 0.72
C LEU A 34 -8.74 23.45 0.84
N ALA A 35 -9.15 22.88 -0.30
CA ALA A 35 -10.19 21.86 -0.31
C ALA A 35 -9.71 20.58 0.41
N GLU A 36 -10.65 19.85 1.02
CA GLU A 36 -10.35 18.59 1.71
C GLU A 36 -9.73 17.53 0.79
N SER A 37 -10.07 17.55 -0.51
CA SER A 37 -9.53 16.65 -1.52
C SER A 37 -8.10 16.96 -1.96
N GLU A 38 -7.56 18.15 -1.66
CA GLU A 38 -6.18 18.51 -2.03
C GLU A 38 -5.19 17.66 -1.25
N LEU A 39 -4.17 17.14 -1.93
CA LEU A 39 -3.09 16.40 -1.27
C LEU A 39 -1.99 17.40 -0.92
N ILE A 40 -1.71 17.56 0.36
CA ILE A 40 -0.73 18.53 0.83
C ILE A 40 0.45 17.84 1.50
N ASP A 41 1.63 18.43 1.35
CA ASP A 41 2.82 18.05 2.10
C ASP A 41 3.57 19.29 2.56
N LEU A 42 4.60 19.06 3.38
CA LEU A 42 5.57 20.08 3.77
C LEU A 42 6.93 19.73 3.18
N CYS A 43 7.68 20.74 2.73
CA CYS A 43 9.12 20.61 2.47
C CYS A 43 9.92 21.56 3.37
N ASP A 44 11.20 21.26 3.58
CA ASP A 44 12.11 22.24 4.18
C ASP A 44 12.61 23.26 3.13
N GLU A 45 13.45 24.20 3.56
CA GLU A 45 13.99 25.26 2.69
C GLU A 45 14.85 24.72 1.54
N ARG A 46 15.26 23.45 1.60
CA ARG A 46 16.02 22.77 0.54
C ARG A 46 15.12 21.98 -0.41
N GLY A 47 13.80 21.96 -0.19
CA GLY A 47 12.85 21.22 -1.03
C GLY A 47 12.72 19.75 -0.67
N VAL A 48 13.24 19.31 0.47
CA VAL A 48 13.07 17.91 0.89
C VAL A 48 11.70 17.73 1.54
N LEU A 49 10.82 17.02 0.83
CA LEU A 49 9.49 16.66 1.27
C LEU A 49 9.52 15.82 2.56
N LYS A 50 8.47 15.97 3.38
CA LYS A 50 8.32 15.24 4.66
C LYS A 50 7.37 14.06 4.55
N PHE A 51 6.72 13.91 3.40
CA PHE A 51 5.85 12.79 3.06
C PHE A 51 4.73 12.57 4.08
N LEU A 52 4.21 13.66 4.65
CA LEU A 52 3.12 13.62 5.63
C LEU A 52 1.83 13.06 5.03
N PHE A 53 1.66 13.24 3.71
CA PHE A 53 0.50 12.76 2.97
C PHE A 53 0.47 11.24 2.77
N LEU A 54 1.57 10.53 3.06
CA LEU A 54 1.61 9.09 2.87
C LEU A 54 0.72 8.38 3.91
N PRO A 55 -0.12 7.41 3.51
CA PRO A 55 -1.05 6.76 4.43
C PRO A 55 -0.41 6.17 5.68
N GLN A 56 0.80 5.59 5.56
CA GLN A 56 1.53 5.03 6.70
C GLN A 56 1.83 6.06 7.80
N ASN A 57 2.01 7.33 7.42
CA ASN A 57 2.40 8.41 8.33
C ASN A 57 1.20 9.10 8.98
N SER A 58 -0.02 8.77 8.55
CA SER A 58 -1.24 9.52 8.91
C SER A 58 -1.54 9.54 10.42
N GLN A 59 -1.32 8.41 11.10
CA GLN A 59 -1.55 8.26 12.54
C GLN A 59 -0.28 8.50 13.37
N GLU A 60 0.87 8.60 12.72
CA GLU A 60 2.12 8.91 13.41
C GLU A 60 2.05 10.32 14.00
N SER A 61 2.76 10.52 15.11
CA SER A 61 2.88 11.85 15.69
C SER A 61 3.70 12.73 14.77
N ALA A 62 3.16 13.88 14.37
CA ALA A 62 3.81 14.78 13.42
C ALA A 62 5.19 15.27 13.89
N ARG A 63 5.43 15.30 15.21
CA ARG A 63 6.74 15.64 15.78
C ARG A 63 7.86 14.64 15.44
N GLU A 64 7.53 13.42 15.05
CA GLU A 64 8.52 12.39 14.67
C GLU A 64 9.02 12.62 13.23
N LEU A 65 8.20 13.27 12.40
CA LEU A 65 8.49 13.57 10.99
C LEU A 65 9.03 15.00 10.79
N LEU A 66 8.76 15.90 11.74
CA LEU A 66 9.06 17.32 11.65
C LEU A 66 10.01 17.72 12.77
N LYS A 67 11.09 18.44 12.43
CA LYS A 67 12.07 18.89 13.39
C LYS A 67 11.63 20.16 14.11
N ALA A 68 12.01 20.27 15.39
CA ALA A 68 11.68 21.42 16.23
C ALA A 68 12.33 22.70 15.70
N LYS A 69 11.62 23.84 15.82
CA LYS A 69 12.14 25.18 15.51
C LYS A 69 12.54 25.42 14.06
N GLU A 70 12.27 24.47 13.16
CA GLU A 70 12.43 24.65 11.72
C GLU A 70 11.19 25.31 11.11
N SER A 71 11.40 25.92 9.94
CA SER A 71 10.34 26.42 9.08
C SER A 71 10.16 25.47 7.91
N PHE A 72 8.90 25.19 7.58
CA PHE A 72 8.53 24.35 6.46
C PHE A 72 7.68 25.13 5.48
N ILE A 73 7.72 24.74 4.22
CA ILE A 73 6.96 25.35 3.13
C ILE A 73 5.81 24.42 2.78
N ALA A 74 4.59 24.95 2.73
CA ALA A 74 3.44 24.17 2.31
C ALA A 74 3.48 23.91 0.80
N CYS A 75 3.23 22.65 0.41
CA CYS A 75 3.23 22.21 -0.98
C CYS A 75 1.94 21.44 -1.29
N ILE A 76 1.45 21.58 -2.52
CA ILE A 76 0.39 20.75 -3.08
C ILE A 76 1.02 19.67 -3.95
N ILE A 77 0.62 18.42 -3.72
CA ILE A 77 1.02 17.27 -4.53
C ILE A 77 -0.14 16.94 -5.46
N LYS A 78 0.13 16.83 -6.76
CA LYS A 78 -0.88 16.38 -7.73
C LYS A 78 -0.67 14.92 -8.08
N ARG A 79 -1.79 14.21 -8.16
CA ARG A 79 -1.86 12.83 -8.62
C ARG A 79 -2.87 12.71 -9.74
N SER A 80 -2.58 11.86 -10.71
CA SER A 80 -3.54 11.44 -11.73
C SER A 80 -4.54 10.43 -11.15
N SER A 81 -5.58 10.12 -11.94
CA SER A 81 -6.65 9.20 -11.54
C SER A 81 -6.18 7.76 -11.30
N ASP A 82 -5.10 7.34 -11.96
CA ASP A 82 -4.40 6.06 -11.74
C ASP A 82 -3.47 6.08 -10.51
N GLY A 83 -3.43 7.21 -9.80
CA GLY A 83 -2.63 7.42 -8.62
C GLY A 83 -1.16 7.73 -8.86
N ALA A 84 -0.72 7.98 -10.11
CA ALA A 84 0.65 8.43 -10.38
C ALA A 84 0.90 9.83 -9.80
N TYR A 85 2.12 10.09 -9.32
CA TYR A 85 2.53 11.42 -8.87
C TYR A 85 2.95 12.25 -10.08
N THR A 86 2.27 13.37 -10.33
CA THR A 86 2.45 14.14 -11.58
C THR A 86 3.22 15.42 -11.38
N SER A 87 3.01 16.12 -10.26
CA SER A 87 3.69 17.37 -9.97
C SER A 87 3.60 17.76 -8.50
N VAL A 88 4.43 18.73 -8.13
CA VAL A 88 4.39 19.42 -6.84
C VAL A 88 4.42 20.92 -7.06
N THR A 89 3.63 21.64 -6.29
CA THR A 89 3.56 23.11 -6.34
C THR A 89 3.76 23.66 -4.95
N SER A 90 4.83 24.43 -4.76
CA SER A 90 5.03 25.23 -3.55
C SER A 90 3.96 26.31 -3.45
N LEU A 91 3.47 26.56 -2.24
CA LEU A 91 2.51 27.63 -1.97
C LEU A 91 3.17 28.97 -1.66
N LEU A 92 4.49 29.11 -1.80
CA LEU A 92 5.17 30.41 -1.74
C LEU A 92 4.95 31.22 -3.02
N SER A 93 4.88 32.55 -2.88
CA SER A 93 4.78 33.47 -4.01
C SER A 93 6.06 33.54 -4.85
N TYR A 94 7.21 33.35 -4.21
CA TYR A 94 8.51 33.33 -4.88
C TYR A 94 9.28 32.09 -4.47
N VAL A 95 9.74 31.34 -5.47
CA VAL A 95 10.43 30.06 -5.28
C VAL A 95 11.67 30.10 -6.15
N ASP A 96 12.84 29.84 -5.56
CA ASP A 96 14.07 29.71 -6.34
C ASP A 96 14.02 28.47 -7.24
N SER A 97 14.67 28.55 -8.40
CA SER A 97 14.75 27.48 -9.39
C SER A 97 15.34 26.20 -8.79
N ALA A 98 16.35 26.32 -7.91
CA ALA A 98 16.96 25.16 -7.25
C ALA A 98 15.98 24.42 -6.34
N LEU A 99 15.08 25.16 -5.67
CA LEU A 99 14.03 24.59 -4.84
C LEU A 99 12.97 23.86 -5.69
N LEU A 100 12.57 24.46 -6.82
CA LEU A 100 11.65 23.82 -7.77
C LEU A 100 12.23 22.53 -8.37
N GLU A 101 13.50 22.53 -8.76
CA GLU A 101 14.19 21.35 -9.28
C GLU A 101 14.25 20.23 -8.25
N THR A 102 14.58 20.56 -7.00
CA THR A 102 14.61 19.57 -5.92
C THR A 102 13.23 18.98 -5.66
N LEU A 103 12.20 19.82 -5.60
CA LEU A 103 10.81 19.40 -5.44
C LEU A 103 10.37 18.47 -6.58
N GLN A 104 10.66 18.82 -7.83
CA GLN A 104 10.32 17.98 -8.98
C GLN A 104 11.06 16.62 -8.91
N THR A 105 12.35 16.64 -8.55
CA THR A 105 13.14 15.42 -8.35
C THR A 105 12.53 14.51 -7.27
N GLN A 106 11.98 15.06 -6.19
CA GLN A 106 11.29 14.28 -5.16
C GLN A 106 10.04 13.57 -5.73
N ILE A 107 9.24 14.27 -6.55
CA ILE A 107 8.06 13.68 -7.20
C ILE A 107 8.45 12.57 -8.17
N ASP A 108 9.45 12.79 -9.01
CA ASP A 108 9.91 11.78 -9.97
C ASP A 108 10.40 10.51 -9.25
N ASN A 109 11.08 10.68 -8.11
CA ASN A 109 11.55 9.56 -7.29
C ASN A 109 10.40 8.81 -6.61
N LEU A 110 9.38 9.51 -6.13
CA LEU A 110 8.16 8.89 -5.60
C LEU A 110 7.45 8.07 -6.69
N GLU A 111 7.34 8.60 -7.89
CA GLU A 111 6.70 7.89 -9.01
C GLU A 111 7.50 6.67 -9.44
N LYS A 112 8.82 6.78 -9.57
CA LYS A 112 9.70 5.62 -9.81
C LYS A 112 9.54 4.55 -8.74
N THR A 113 9.41 4.95 -7.48
CA THR A 113 9.20 4.01 -6.36
C THR A 113 7.85 3.32 -6.45
N ARG A 114 6.79 4.06 -6.79
CA ARG A 114 5.43 3.52 -7.00
C ARG A 114 5.40 2.50 -8.13
N LEU A 115 6.01 2.81 -9.29
CA LEU A 115 6.08 1.90 -10.44
C LEU A 115 6.82 0.60 -10.10
N LYS A 116 7.94 0.68 -9.38
CA LYS A 116 8.67 -0.50 -8.90
C LYS A 116 7.80 -1.38 -8.00
N GLN A 117 7.04 -0.77 -7.09
CA GLN A 117 6.13 -1.51 -6.20
C GLN A 117 4.99 -2.19 -6.98
N LEU A 118 4.41 -1.50 -7.97
CA LEU A 118 3.39 -2.08 -8.84
C LEU A 118 3.91 -3.30 -9.60
N HIS A 119 5.07 -3.20 -10.24
CA HIS A 119 5.67 -4.33 -10.94
C HIS A 119 5.95 -5.54 -10.02
N ILE A 120 6.36 -5.29 -8.77
CA ILE A 120 6.55 -6.37 -7.79
C ILE A 120 5.22 -7.05 -7.45
N VAL A 121 4.14 -6.27 -7.29
CA VAL A 121 2.80 -6.81 -6.99
C VAL A 121 2.29 -7.60 -8.20
N GLU A 122 2.40 -7.08 -9.41
CA GLU A 122 2.00 -7.76 -10.65
C GLU A 122 2.74 -9.10 -10.83
N ALA A 123 4.06 -9.12 -10.63
CA ALA A 123 4.85 -10.35 -10.73
C ALA A 123 4.43 -11.39 -9.66
N ARG A 124 4.11 -10.95 -8.44
CA ARG A 124 3.60 -11.84 -7.38
C ARG A 124 2.21 -12.38 -7.69
N MET A 125 1.35 -11.59 -8.34
CA MET A 125 0.02 -12.05 -8.75
C MET A 125 0.12 -13.07 -9.89
N ALA A 126 0.92 -12.81 -10.91
CA ALA A 126 1.13 -13.74 -12.03
C ALA A 126 1.68 -15.10 -11.56
N THR A 127 2.67 -15.10 -10.67
CA THR A 127 3.21 -16.35 -10.10
C THR A 127 2.19 -17.11 -9.26
N SER A 128 1.34 -16.42 -8.49
CA SER A 128 0.27 -17.07 -7.73
C SER A 128 -0.81 -17.67 -8.65
N GLU A 129 -1.13 -17.03 -9.77
CA GLU A 129 -2.08 -17.54 -10.75
C GLU A 129 -1.53 -18.78 -11.47
N GLU A 130 -0.26 -18.77 -11.85
CA GLU A 130 0.43 -19.92 -12.44
C GLU A 130 0.44 -21.14 -11.50
N ILE A 131 0.78 -20.93 -10.22
CA ILE A 131 0.77 -22.00 -9.20
C ILE A 131 -0.64 -22.59 -9.04
N ASN A 132 -1.68 -21.73 -9.00
CA ASN A 132 -3.05 -22.17 -8.84
C ASN A 132 -3.55 -22.94 -10.09
N ALA A 133 -3.21 -22.48 -11.29
CA ALA A 133 -3.55 -23.17 -12.54
C ALA A 133 -2.90 -24.57 -12.63
N GLN A 134 -1.64 -24.70 -12.18
CA GLN A 134 -0.95 -26.00 -12.13
C GLN A 134 -1.57 -26.95 -11.10
N ALA A 135 -2.03 -26.44 -9.95
CA ALA A 135 -2.71 -27.23 -8.92
C ALA A 135 -4.10 -27.75 -9.35
N LEU A 136 -4.83 -27.01 -10.19
CA LEU A 136 -6.10 -27.49 -10.76
C LEU A 136 -5.88 -28.55 -11.85
N SER A 137 -4.84 -28.42 -12.68
CA SER A 137 -4.49 -29.40 -13.71
C SER A 137 -4.17 -30.79 -13.12
N THR A 138 -3.43 -30.84 -12.01
CA THR A 138 -3.04 -32.10 -11.34
C THR A 138 -4.21 -32.87 -10.72
N LYS A 139 -5.31 -32.21 -10.33
CA LYS A 139 -6.52 -32.89 -9.79
C LYS A 139 -7.36 -33.61 -10.86
N THR A 140 -7.13 -33.35 -12.15
CA THR A 140 -7.95 -33.93 -13.23
C THR A 140 -7.40 -35.28 -13.74
N GLN A 141 -6.15 -35.64 -13.41
CA GLN A 141 -5.52 -36.87 -13.92
C GLN A 141 -5.72 -38.13 -13.03
N THR A 142 -6.29 -38.02 -11.82
CA THR A 142 -6.43 -39.18 -10.90
C THR A 142 -7.71 -40.03 -11.09
N LYS A 143 -8.56 -39.76 -12.09
CA LYS A 143 -9.83 -40.50 -12.33
C LYS A 143 -9.87 -41.41 -13.57
N LYS A 144 -8.73 -41.85 -14.12
CA LYS A 144 -8.71 -42.89 -15.17
C LYS A 144 -7.71 -44.00 -14.89
N ARG A 145 -8.12 -45.01 -14.09
CA ARG A 145 -7.71 -46.41 -14.29
C ARG A 145 -8.45 -47.37 -13.34
N LYS A 146 -9.53 -47.97 -13.84
CA LYS A 146 -9.78 -49.42 -13.80
C LYS A 146 -11.04 -49.74 -14.61
N LYS A 147 -10.84 -50.13 -15.87
CA LYS A 147 -11.81 -50.89 -16.65
C LYS A 147 -11.23 -52.30 -16.77
N VAL A 148 -11.76 -53.25 -16.01
CA VAL A 148 -11.65 -54.67 -16.30
C VAL A 148 -13.04 -55.26 -16.07
N THR A 149 -13.74 -55.47 -17.17
CA THR A 149 -14.90 -56.33 -17.32
C THR A 149 -14.43 -57.79 -17.28
N HIS A 150 -15.08 -58.64 -16.49
CA HIS A 150 -15.46 -59.98 -16.94
C HIS A 150 -16.67 -60.48 -16.15
N ALA A 151 -17.61 -61.03 -16.91
CA ALA A 151 -18.89 -61.56 -16.48
C ALA A 151 -18.81 -63.03 -16.06
N ASN A 152 -19.91 -63.46 -15.46
CA ASN A 152 -20.42 -64.83 -15.25
C ASN A 152 -20.07 -65.53 -13.93
N ALA A 153 -21.15 -65.71 -13.14
CA ALA A 153 -21.34 -66.76 -12.16
C ALA A 153 -21.25 -68.16 -12.81
N PRO A 154 -21.04 -69.21 -12.01
CA PRO A 154 -22.21 -69.94 -11.51
C PRO A 154 -22.14 -70.35 -10.03
N ASP A 155 -23.32 -70.68 -9.50
CA ASP A 155 -23.57 -71.36 -8.23
C ASP A 155 -22.72 -72.63 -8.07
N GLU A 156 -22.13 -72.83 -6.89
CA GLU A 156 -22.19 -74.12 -6.21
C GLU A 156 -21.98 -73.99 -4.69
N GLU A 157 -22.80 -74.76 -3.98
CA GLU A 157 -23.03 -74.89 -2.56
C GLU A 157 -21.95 -75.75 -1.89
N VAL A 158 -21.26 -75.28 -0.83
CA VAL A 158 -20.68 -76.19 0.20
C VAL A 158 -20.62 -75.51 1.57
N GLN A 159 -21.37 -76.10 2.51
CA GLN A 159 -21.30 -75.88 3.97
C GLN A 159 -19.92 -76.20 4.56
N ARG A 160 -19.49 -75.46 5.58
CA ARG A 160 -18.93 -76.05 6.82
C ARG A 160 -18.77 -75.05 7.97
N HIS A 161 -19.42 -75.40 9.08
CA HIS A 161 -19.26 -74.87 10.43
C HIS A 161 -17.83 -75.03 10.99
N THR A 162 -17.39 -74.09 11.82
CA THR A 162 -17.11 -74.22 13.29
C THR A 162 -16.55 -72.87 13.78
N GLY A 163 -17.15 -72.22 14.79
CA GLY A 163 -16.73 -72.24 16.21
C GLY A 163 -15.54 -71.28 16.43
N ASP A 164 -15.43 -70.40 17.43
CA ASP A 164 -16.10 -70.24 18.72
C ASP A 164 -15.58 -68.91 19.36
N ARG A 165 -16.40 -68.24 20.20
CA ARG A 165 -16.07 -67.32 21.34
C ARG A 165 -15.10 -66.12 21.14
N LYS A 166 -15.21 -64.98 21.85
CA LYS A 166 -15.85 -64.62 23.13
C LYS A 166 -15.97 -63.09 23.24
N SER A 167 -16.97 -62.65 24.00
CA SER A 167 -17.30 -61.29 24.38
C SER A 167 -16.41 -60.70 25.49
N ARG A 168 -16.39 -59.35 25.53
CA ARG A 168 -16.36 -58.45 26.72
C ARG A 168 -15.12 -58.49 27.62
N ASN A 169 -14.49 -57.33 27.77
CA ASN A 169 -14.89 -56.35 28.80
C ASN A 169 -14.76 -54.94 28.26
#